data_AF-A0A1Y2F1R1-F1
#
_entry.id   AF-A0A1Y2F1R1-F1
#
_cell.length_a   1.000
_cell.length_b   1.000
_cell.length_c   1.000
_cell.angle_alpha   90.00
_cell.angle_beta   90.00
_cell.angle_gamma   90.00
#
_symmetry.space_group_name_H-M   'P 1'
#
loop_
_entity.id
_entity.type
_entity.pdbx_description
1 polymer ?
#
loop_
_entity_poly.entity_id
_entity_poly.type
_entity_poly.pdbx_seq_one_letter_code
_entity_poly.pdbx_strand_id
1 'polypeptide(L)'
;LKLLLRRERVSWSDTFINKGGLLQLARLVSDLCIKEWRDDQDDSLLQQLLGCYQALCTTERGRQALKLDDRLLIMLVELLFSDKQPADYTTRTQIMKLLHQFVTTDADCEAEMSLRALVMLQDQIQPILERPLDFLAAAHTSRPYKRWMRELDKPVRECFWIFLHDNSIPIVPMEEFCMMEMRKPIVPQGYVGGVEWIVIEYICSHLQLINTMLRALASEKRYQVRVDLKQSHFEKILNRLRRASQTYYEYLHEELMTWASLAHADGWSTD
;
A
#
# COMPACT_ATOMS: atom_id res chain seq x y z
N LEU A 1 -4.95 6.82 23.87
CA LEU A 1 -5.43 7.66 22.76
C LEU A 1 -6.17 6.86 21.67
N LYS A 2 -5.52 5.93 20.96
CA LYS A 2 -6.13 5.11 19.90
C LYS A 2 -7.53 4.55 20.24
N LEU A 3 -7.70 4.01 21.44
CA LEU A 3 -8.98 3.47 21.90
C LEU A 3 -10.07 4.55 22.02
N LEU A 4 -9.73 5.74 22.51
CA LEU A 4 -10.68 6.87 22.59
C LEU A 4 -11.11 7.29 21.18
N LEU A 5 -10.14 7.46 20.28
CA LEU A 5 -10.41 7.83 18.88
C LEU A 5 -11.32 6.83 18.13
N ARG A 6 -11.30 5.55 18.52
CA ARG A 6 -12.15 4.50 17.92
C ARG A 6 -13.52 4.35 18.55
N ARG A 7 -13.66 4.69 19.84
CA ARG A 7 -14.85 4.33 20.65
C ARG A 7 -15.70 5.52 21.07
N GLU A 8 -15.10 6.71 21.14
CA GLU A 8 -15.82 7.92 21.53
C GLU A 8 -16.69 8.45 20.39
N ARG A 9 -17.57 9.41 20.74
CA ARG A 9 -18.41 10.12 19.77
C ARG A 9 -17.55 10.96 18.83
N VAL A 10 -18.04 11.18 17.61
CA VAL A 10 -17.38 12.02 16.59
C VAL A 10 -17.04 13.42 17.12
N SER A 11 -17.91 14.00 17.95
CA SER A 11 -17.68 15.31 18.58
C SER A 11 -16.43 15.37 19.48
N TRP A 12 -16.01 14.25 20.05
CA TRP A 12 -14.76 14.17 20.81
C TRP A 12 -13.56 14.28 19.88
N SER A 13 -13.58 13.54 18.76
CA SER A 13 -12.53 13.60 17.73
C SER A 13 -12.44 15.00 17.11
N ASP A 14 -13.57 15.65 16.87
CA ASP A 14 -13.60 17.05 16.40
C ASP A 14 -12.95 18.00 17.42
N THR A 15 -13.28 17.84 18.71
CA THR A 15 -12.67 18.63 19.79
C THR A 15 -11.17 18.38 19.87
N PHE A 16 -10.73 17.13 19.74
CA PHE A 16 -9.32 16.76 19.73
C PHE A 16 -8.57 17.42 18.56
N ILE A 17 -9.12 17.37 17.35
CA ILE A 17 -8.55 18.03 16.16
C ILE A 17 -8.51 19.55 16.37
N ASN A 18 -9.60 20.16 16.83
CA ASN A 18 -9.70 21.61 17.08
C ASN A 18 -8.67 22.11 18.11
N LYS A 19 -8.29 21.28 19.07
CA LYS A 19 -7.25 21.58 20.06
C LYS A 19 -5.82 21.31 19.55
N GLY A 20 -5.63 21.07 18.26
CA GLY A 20 -4.32 20.81 17.65
C GLY A 20 -3.82 19.37 17.82
N GLY A 21 -4.68 18.44 18.23
CA GLY A 21 -4.28 17.05 18.47
C GLY A 21 -3.72 16.34 17.25
N LEU A 22 -4.27 16.62 16.06
CA LEU A 22 -3.76 16.06 14.80
C LEU A 22 -2.36 16.59 14.46
N LEU A 23 -2.13 17.90 14.61
CA LEU A 23 -0.82 18.51 14.40
C LEU A 23 0.23 17.89 15.32
N GLN A 24 -0.13 17.64 16.59
CA GLN A 24 0.76 16.98 17.53
C GLN A 24 1.04 15.53 17.13
N LEU A 25 0.04 14.79 16.62
CA LEU A 25 0.27 13.44 16.08
C LEU A 25 1.20 13.48 14.86
N ALA A 26 1.00 14.42 13.93
CA ALA A 26 1.85 14.58 12.74
C ALA A 26 3.31 14.83 13.12
N ARG A 27 3.51 15.71 14.10
CA ARG A 27 4.83 16.02 14.65
C ARG A 27 5.49 14.79 15.25
N LEU A 28 4.79 14.04 16.10
CA LEU A 28 5.35 12.84 16.73
C LEU A 28 5.73 11.76 15.70
N VAL A 29 4.89 11.55 14.69
CA VAL A 29 5.23 10.64 13.58
C VAL A 29 6.45 11.15 12.81
N SER A 30 6.50 12.46 12.54
CA SER A 30 7.62 13.08 11.83
C SER A 30 8.94 12.93 12.58
N ASP A 31 8.93 13.20 13.88
CA ASP A 31 10.10 13.08 14.76
C ASP A 31 10.64 11.64 14.76
N LEU A 32 9.76 10.62 14.73
CA LEU A 32 10.16 9.21 14.61
C LEU A 32 10.69 8.87 13.22
N CYS A 33 10.09 9.39 12.14
CA CYS A 33 10.54 9.10 10.77
C CYS A 33 11.94 9.65 10.47
N ILE A 34 12.32 10.78 11.06
CA ILE A 34 13.64 11.40 10.83
C ILE A 34 14.72 10.90 11.80
N LYS A 35 14.36 10.10 12.80
CA LYS A 35 15.30 9.59 13.80
C LYS A 35 16.42 8.81 13.11
N GLU A 36 17.66 9.02 13.54
CA GLU A 36 18.81 8.36 12.93
C GLU A 36 18.79 6.85 13.18
N TRP A 37 18.48 6.48 14.43
CA TRP A 37 18.38 5.10 14.92
C TRP A 37 17.08 4.92 15.70
N ARG A 38 16.30 3.90 15.34
CA ARG A 38 15.07 3.50 16.04
C ARG A 38 15.28 2.15 16.71
N ASP A 39 14.84 2.05 17.95
CA ASP A 39 14.74 0.77 18.65
C ASP A 39 13.31 0.18 18.52
N ASP A 40 13.10 -1.01 19.09
CA ASP A 40 11.80 -1.67 19.06
C ASP A 40 10.68 -0.86 19.74
N GLN A 41 11.03 0.00 20.71
CA GLN A 41 10.05 0.87 21.37
C GLN A 41 9.64 2.03 20.47
N ASP A 42 10.57 2.58 19.71
CA ASP A 42 10.28 3.61 18.71
C ASP A 42 9.36 3.08 17.60
N ASP A 43 9.62 1.88 17.07
CA ASP A 43 8.78 1.26 16.04
C ASP A 43 7.39 0.90 16.59
N SER A 44 7.33 0.38 17.82
CA SER A 44 6.07 0.14 18.53
C SER A 44 5.28 1.45 18.74
N LEU A 45 5.95 2.55 19.10
CA LEU A 45 5.33 3.86 19.24
C LEU A 45 4.81 4.37 17.90
N LEU A 46 5.61 4.27 16.84
CA LEU A 46 5.19 4.62 15.49
C LEU A 46 3.92 3.85 15.09
N GLN A 47 3.91 2.54 15.33
CA GLN A 47 2.74 1.70 15.07
C GLN A 47 1.49 2.19 15.83
N GLN A 48 1.62 2.57 17.10
CA GLN A 48 0.50 3.11 17.87
C GLN A 48 0.01 4.47 17.35
N LEU A 49 0.93 5.33 16.92
CA LEU A 49 0.61 6.65 16.36
C LEU A 49 -0.08 6.53 15.00
N LEU A 50 0.40 5.66 14.11
CA LEU A 50 -0.28 5.33 12.85
C LEU A 50 -1.68 4.77 13.10
N GLY A 51 -1.84 3.94 14.12
CA GLY A 51 -3.16 3.45 14.54
C GLY A 51 -4.09 4.53 15.07
N CYS A 52 -3.56 5.62 15.66
CA CYS A 52 -4.35 6.79 16.04
C CYS A 52 -4.79 7.58 14.80
N TYR A 53 -3.89 7.76 13.83
CA TYR A 53 -4.21 8.38 12.54
C TYR A 53 -5.34 7.66 11.81
N GLN A 54 -5.23 6.35 11.66
CA GLN A 54 -6.27 5.54 11.02
C GLN A 54 -7.60 5.61 11.78
N ALA A 55 -7.56 5.67 13.11
CA ALA A 55 -8.78 5.84 13.91
C ALA A 55 -9.44 7.20 13.65
N LEU A 56 -8.65 8.27 13.54
CA LEU A 56 -9.16 9.61 13.16
C LEU A 56 -9.80 9.61 11.77
N CYS A 57 -9.20 8.88 10.81
CA CYS A 57 -9.70 8.77 9.44
C CYS A 57 -11.02 7.97 9.31
N THR A 58 -11.57 7.45 10.41
CA THR A 58 -12.95 6.96 10.42
C THR A 58 -13.99 8.09 10.45
N THR A 59 -13.56 9.30 10.83
CA THR A 59 -14.38 10.52 10.83
C THR A 59 -14.14 11.35 9.57
N GLU A 60 -15.15 12.10 9.14
CA GLU A 60 -15.04 12.99 7.97
C GLU A 60 -13.92 14.02 8.14
N ARG A 61 -13.84 14.65 9.32
CA ARG A 61 -12.81 15.64 9.61
C ARG A 61 -11.40 15.05 9.57
N GLY A 62 -11.21 13.83 10.07
CA GLY A 62 -9.92 13.14 9.99
C GLY A 62 -9.53 12.78 8.56
N ARG A 63 -10.49 12.34 7.75
CA ARG A 63 -10.29 12.08 6.30
C ARG A 63 -9.87 13.34 5.55
N GLN A 64 -10.60 14.44 5.72
CA GLN A 64 -10.24 15.73 5.12
C GLN A 64 -8.85 16.18 5.52
N ALA A 65 -8.47 15.96 6.78
CA ALA A 65 -7.14 16.35 7.23
C ALA A 65 -6.03 15.46 6.63
N LEU A 66 -6.27 14.15 6.49
CA LEU A 66 -5.34 13.24 5.79
C LEU A 66 -5.16 13.65 4.32
N LYS A 67 -6.25 14.03 3.64
CA LYS A 67 -6.24 14.49 2.23
C LYS A 67 -5.30 15.68 2.00
N LEU A 68 -5.12 16.52 3.03
CA LEU A 68 -4.31 17.74 2.96
C LEU A 68 -2.86 17.53 3.39
N ASP A 69 -2.49 16.38 3.94
CA ASP A 69 -1.16 16.14 4.54
C ASP A 69 -0.26 15.25 3.67
N ASP A 70 0.09 15.75 2.48
CA ASP A 70 1.03 15.07 1.58
C ASP A 70 2.40 14.87 2.22
N ARG A 71 2.82 15.82 3.07
CA ARG A 71 4.12 15.78 3.73
C ARG A 71 4.25 14.54 4.62
N LEU A 72 3.22 14.25 5.41
CA LEU A 72 3.21 13.05 6.25
C LEU A 72 3.30 11.78 5.40
N LEU A 73 2.50 11.67 4.35
CA LEU A 73 2.45 10.48 3.50
C LEU A 73 3.76 10.27 2.73
N ILE A 74 4.34 11.32 2.14
CA ILE A 74 5.63 11.26 1.45
C ILE A 74 6.71 10.78 2.41
N MET A 75 6.77 11.34 3.62
CA MET A 75 7.76 10.95 4.62
C MET A 75 7.61 9.49 5.06
N LEU A 76 6.38 8.99 5.19
CA LEU A 76 6.13 7.58 5.49
C LEU A 76 6.52 6.65 4.34
N VAL A 77 6.26 7.04 3.09
CA VAL A 77 6.69 6.28 1.90
C VAL A 77 8.21 6.25 1.79
N GLU A 78 8.88 7.39 1.96
CA GLU A 78 10.34 7.46 1.95
C GLU A 78 10.95 6.63 3.08
N LEU A 79 10.36 6.66 4.28
CA LEU A 79 10.77 5.79 5.38
C LEU A 79 10.62 4.31 4.98
N LEU A 80 9.47 3.92 4.42
CA LEU A 80 9.15 2.54 4.05
C LEU A 80 10.11 1.98 2.99
N PHE A 81 10.60 2.82 2.08
CA PHE A 81 11.50 2.43 0.99
C PHE A 81 12.98 2.68 1.28
N SER A 82 13.30 3.14 2.49
CA SER A 82 14.68 3.38 2.93
C SER A 82 15.25 2.20 3.72
N ASP A 83 16.56 2.19 3.90
CA ASP A 83 17.22 1.23 4.81
C ASP A 83 16.83 1.42 6.29
N LYS A 84 16.09 2.50 6.60
CA LYS A 84 15.55 2.80 7.94
C LYS A 84 14.10 2.35 8.10
N GLN A 85 13.51 1.62 7.15
CA GLN A 85 12.15 1.09 7.24
C GLN A 85 11.90 0.35 8.58
N PRO A 86 10.68 0.38 9.14
CA PRO A 86 10.37 -0.34 10.38
C PRO A 86 10.79 -1.81 10.29
N ALA A 87 11.29 -2.40 11.36
CA ALA A 87 11.84 -3.76 11.29
C ALA A 87 10.75 -4.80 10.95
N ASP A 88 9.56 -4.66 11.53
CA ASP A 88 8.47 -5.60 11.42
C ASP A 88 7.46 -5.25 10.30
N TYR A 89 6.86 -6.29 9.71
CA TYR A 89 5.86 -6.13 8.66
C TYR A 89 4.52 -5.57 9.16
N THR A 90 4.22 -5.64 10.46
CA THR A 90 2.97 -5.10 11.02
C THR A 90 2.97 -3.57 10.95
N THR A 91 4.06 -2.93 11.35
CA THR A 91 4.21 -1.47 11.29
C THR A 91 4.21 -0.99 9.84
N ARG A 92 4.91 -1.68 8.94
CA ARG A 92 4.88 -1.37 7.50
C ARG A 92 3.49 -1.51 6.89
N THR A 93 2.73 -2.53 7.29
CA THR A 93 1.32 -2.71 6.90
C THR A 93 0.48 -1.52 7.35
N GLN A 94 0.73 -0.92 8.52
CA GLN A 94 0.00 0.27 8.96
C GLN A 94 0.24 1.48 8.04
N ILE A 95 1.45 1.63 7.49
CA ILE A 95 1.78 2.66 6.51
C ILE A 95 0.99 2.43 5.21
N MET A 96 1.01 1.21 4.67
CA MET A 96 0.26 0.86 3.46
C MET A 96 -1.25 1.04 3.62
N LYS A 97 -1.80 0.67 4.79
CA LYS A 97 -3.22 0.90 5.11
C LYS A 97 -3.58 2.38 5.22
N LEU A 98 -2.66 3.23 5.71
CA LEU A 98 -2.89 4.67 5.74
C LEU A 98 -2.88 5.28 4.32
N LEU A 99 -2.00 4.81 3.44
CA LEU A 99 -2.02 5.18 2.01
C LEU A 99 -3.30 4.72 1.32
N HIS A 100 -3.78 3.51 1.62
CA HIS A 100 -5.06 3.03 1.10
C HIS A 100 -6.22 3.91 1.57
N GLN A 101 -6.27 4.25 2.88
CA GLN A 101 -7.26 5.18 3.41
C GLN A 101 -7.19 6.57 2.77
N PHE A 102 -6.00 7.08 2.47
CA PHE A 102 -5.83 8.33 1.73
C PHE A 102 -6.47 8.25 0.34
N VAL A 103 -6.24 7.15 -0.40
CA VAL A 103 -6.85 6.95 -1.71
C VAL A 103 -8.37 6.83 -1.61
N THR A 104 -8.88 6.09 -0.63
CA THR A 104 -10.32 5.85 -0.44
C THR A 104 -11.00 6.86 0.49
N THR A 105 -10.39 8.04 0.69
CA THR A 105 -10.89 9.05 1.64
C THR A 105 -12.27 9.55 1.22
N ASP A 106 -12.48 9.76 -0.08
CA ASP A 106 -13.72 10.28 -0.63
C ASP A 106 -13.87 9.78 -2.07
N ALA A 107 -15.01 9.15 -2.36
CA ALA A 107 -15.31 8.52 -3.64
C ALA A 107 -15.25 9.53 -4.80
N ASP A 108 -15.63 10.79 -4.55
CA ASP A 108 -15.64 11.83 -5.58
C ASP A 108 -14.23 12.25 -6.03
N CYS A 109 -13.20 11.91 -5.24
CA CYS A 109 -11.81 12.26 -5.53
C CYS A 109 -10.87 11.05 -5.56
N GLU A 110 -11.38 9.82 -5.57
CA GLU A 110 -10.56 8.60 -5.52
C GLU A 110 -9.53 8.55 -6.67
N ALA A 111 -9.91 9.00 -7.87
CA ALA A 111 -9.02 9.10 -9.02
C ALA A 111 -7.87 10.10 -8.80
N GLU A 112 -8.18 11.28 -8.26
CA GLU A 112 -7.20 12.32 -7.94
C GLU A 112 -6.24 11.86 -6.84
N MET A 113 -6.77 11.25 -5.78
CA MET A 113 -5.95 10.73 -4.68
C MET A 113 -5.08 9.57 -5.13
N SER A 114 -5.58 8.71 -6.03
CA SER A 114 -4.80 7.65 -6.67
C SER A 114 -3.61 8.21 -7.44
N LEU A 115 -3.81 9.27 -8.24
CA LEU A 115 -2.71 9.93 -8.96
C LEU A 115 -1.68 10.52 -8.00
N ARG A 116 -2.12 11.18 -6.91
CA ARG A 116 -1.22 11.73 -5.88
C ARG A 116 -0.41 10.62 -5.20
N ALA A 117 -1.07 9.54 -4.78
CA ALA A 117 -0.41 8.39 -4.17
C ALA A 117 0.61 7.74 -5.11
N LEU A 118 0.26 7.60 -6.40
CA LEU A 118 1.19 7.10 -7.41
C LEU A 118 2.44 7.99 -7.52
N VAL A 119 2.30 9.32 -7.49
CA VAL A 119 3.45 10.24 -7.49
C VAL A 119 4.30 10.06 -6.23
N MET A 120 3.69 9.91 -5.05
CA MET A 120 4.43 9.68 -3.80
C MET A 120 5.23 8.37 -3.83
N LEU A 121 4.71 7.33 -4.48
CA LEU A 121 5.33 6.00 -4.59
C LEU A 121 6.44 5.93 -5.64
N GLN A 122 6.59 6.95 -6.49
CA GLN A 122 7.63 6.96 -7.51
C GLN A 122 9.04 7.09 -6.90
N ASP A 123 10.01 6.51 -7.59
CA ASP A 123 11.42 6.73 -7.34
C ASP A 123 11.75 8.18 -7.64
N GLN A 124 12.47 8.83 -6.72
CA GLN A 124 12.86 10.22 -6.90
C GLN A 124 13.69 10.37 -8.18
N ILE A 125 13.33 11.37 -8.99
CA ILE A 125 14.05 11.67 -10.22
C ILE A 125 15.44 12.15 -9.82
N GLN A 126 16.48 11.51 -10.36
CA GLN A 126 17.87 11.92 -10.12
C GLN A 126 18.06 13.41 -10.49
N PRO A 127 18.83 14.15 -9.68
CA PRO A 127 19.25 15.51 -10.02
C PRO A 127 19.83 15.54 -11.44
N ILE A 128 19.60 16.63 -12.17
CA ILE A 128 20.01 16.74 -13.60
C ILE A 128 21.49 16.39 -13.80
N LEU A 129 22.35 16.74 -12.84
CA LEU A 129 23.79 16.47 -12.87
C LEU A 129 24.16 14.97 -12.76
N GLU A 130 23.26 14.16 -12.20
CA GLU A 130 23.43 12.72 -12.04
C GLU A 130 22.72 11.93 -13.15
N ARG A 131 21.98 12.62 -14.03
CA ARG A 131 21.29 11.96 -15.14
C ARG A 131 22.29 11.53 -16.21
N PRO A 132 22.13 10.32 -16.77
CA PRO A 132 22.94 9.91 -17.91
C PRO A 132 22.73 10.87 -19.09
N LEU A 133 23.78 11.08 -19.88
CA LEU A 133 23.73 11.85 -21.13
C LEU A 133 22.58 11.35 -22.02
N ASP A 134 21.96 12.24 -22.80
CA ASP A 134 20.72 11.94 -23.55
C ASP A 134 20.79 10.65 -24.41
N PHE A 135 21.95 10.37 -25.02
CA PHE A 135 22.15 9.16 -25.82
C PHE A 135 22.21 7.87 -24.97
N LEU A 136 22.63 7.95 -23.71
CA LEU A 136 22.57 6.85 -22.74
C LEU A 136 21.17 6.74 -22.10
N ALA A 137 20.48 7.87 -21.93
CA ALA A 137 19.10 7.90 -21.45
C ALA A 137 18.14 7.19 -22.42
N ALA A 138 18.38 7.28 -23.74
CA ALA A 138 17.61 6.58 -24.77
C ALA A 138 17.66 5.04 -24.65
N ALA A 139 18.73 4.49 -24.07
CA ALA A 139 18.84 3.06 -23.81
C ALA A 139 18.19 2.63 -22.48
N HIS A 140 17.84 3.59 -21.62
CA HIS A 140 17.30 3.33 -20.29
C HIS A 140 15.77 3.26 -20.34
N THR A 141 15.21 2.07 -20.07
CA THR A 141 13.78 1.95 -19.79
C THR A 141 13.48 2.58 -18.44
N SER A 142 12.50 3.49 -18.39
CA SER A 142 12.01 4.05 -17.13
C SER A 142 11.51 2.93 -16.21
N ARG A 143 11.76 3.05 -14.90
CA ARG A 143 11.31 2.06 -13.90
C ARG A 143 10.89 2.81 -12.65
N PRO A 144 9.81 3.60 -12.71
CA PRO A 144 9.49 4.59 -11.70
C PRO A 144 9.09 3.97 -10.36
N TYR A 145 8.83 2.66 -10.27
CA TYR A 145 8.42 1.98 -9.04
C TYR A 145 9.44 0.95 -8.54
N LYS A 146 10.75 1.11 -8.84
CA LYS A 146 11.76 0.08 -8.50
C LYS A 146 11.92 -0.09 -6.99
N ARG A 147 11.91 1.00 -6.19
CA ARG A 147 11.97 0.88 -4.72
C ARG A 147 10.73 0.19 -4.17
N TRP A 148 9.55 0.55 -4.66
CA TRP A 148 8.30 -0.06 -4.23
C TRP A 148 8.26 -1.57 -4.54
N MET A 149 8.64 -1.97 -5.74
CA MET A 149 8.68 -3.40 -6.11
C MET A 149 9.76 -4.16 -5.34
N ARG A 150 10.89 -3.53 -5.01
CA ARG A 150 11.90 -4.15 -4.13
C ARG A 150 11.35 -4.42 -2.73
N GLU A 151 10.59 -3.48 -2.18
CA GLU A 151 9.96 -3.62 -0.86
C GLU A 151 8.89 -4.70 -0.87
N LEU A 152 8.02 -4.75 -1.89
CA LEU A 152 7.03 -5.82 -2.04
C LEU A 152 7.69 -7.20 -2.22
N ASP A 153 8.82 -7.27 -2.93
CA ASP A 153 9.51 -8.55 -3.16
C ASP A 153 10.30 -9.05 -1.94
N LYS A 154 10.56 -8.20 -0.95
CA LYS A 154 11.32 -8.55 0.26
C LYS A 154 10.67 -9.69 1.05
N PRO A 155 9.40 -9.61 1.47
CA PRO A 155 8.72 -10.70 2.17
C PRO A 155 8.61 -11.98 1.32
N VAL A 156 8.49 -11.85 -0.01
CA VAL A 156 8.42 -13.01 -0.93
C VAL A 156 9.71 -13.82 -0.92
N ARG A 157 10.86 -13.14 -0.81
CA ARG A 157 12.18 -13.79 -0.71
C ARG A 157 12.44 -14.33 0.69
N GLU A 158 12.10 -13.57 1.72
CA GLU A 158 12.35 -13.95 3.12
C GLU A 158 11.47 -15.12 3.57
N CYS A 159 10.24 -15.20 3.09
CA CYS A 159 9.27 -16.25 3.42
C CYS A 159 8.91 -17.09 2.19
N PHE A 160 9.92 -17.48 1.40
CA PHE A 160 9.72 -18.19 0.13
C PHE A 160 8.95 -19.52 0.26
N TRP A 161 8.97 -20.16 1.45
CA TRP A 161 8.26 -21.43 1.70
C TRP A 161 6.74 -21.31 1.60
N ILE A 162 6.20 -20.09 1.74
CA ILE A 162 4.78 -19.81 1.53
C ILE A 162 4.40 -20.02 0.05
N PHE A 163 5.35 -19.84 -0.89
CA PHE A 163 5.12 -19.74 -2.33
C PHE A 163 5.62 -20.98 -3.11
N LEU A 164 5.40 -22.18 -2.57
CA LEU A 164 5.89 -23.43 -3.14
C LEU A 164 4.82 -24.28 -3.85
N HIS A 165 3.59 -23.77 -3.96
CA HIS A 165 2.48 -24.45 -4.61
C HIS A 165 2.48 -24.20 -6.14
N ASP A 166 1.67 -24.98 -6.85
CA ASP A 166 1.42 -24.80 -8.27
C ASP A 166 -0.04 -24.42 -8.47
N ASN A 167 -0.30 -23.12 -8.62
CA ASN A 167 -1.64 -22.63 -8.87
C ASN A 167 -1.64 -21.65 -10.05
N SER A 168 -2.75 -21.66 -10.79
CA SER A 168 -3.15 -20.60 -11.70
C SER A 168 -4.05 -19.60 -10.98
N ILE A 169 -4.06 -18.35 -11.48
CA ILE A 169 -5.00 -17.32 -11.05
C ILE A 169 -6.13 -17.29 -12.07
N PRO A 170 -7.39 -17.58 -11.67
CA PRO A 170 -8.50 -17.50 -12.60
C PRO A 170 -8.76 -16.03 -12.99
N ILE A 171 -9.20 -15.82 -14.23
CA ILE A 171 -9.74 -14.54 -14.69
C ILE A 171 -11.25 -14.62 -14.53
N VAL A 172 -11.83 -13.66 -13.82
CA VAL A 172 -13.28 -13.57 -13.61
C VAL A 172 -13.82 -12.40 -14.45
N PRO A 173 -14.90 -12.59 -15.24
CA PRO A 173 -15.52 -11.49 -15.97
C PRO A 173 -15.90 -10.32 -15.06
N MET A 174 -15.82 -9.10 -15.57
CA MET A 174 -16.02 -7.89 -14.76
C MET A 174 -17.45 -7.80 -14.22
N GLU A 175 -18.44 -8.31 -14.94
CA GLU A 175 -19.84 -8.35 -14.53
C GLU A 175 -20.03 -9.23 -13.28
N GLU A 176 -19.32 -10.35 -13.21
CA GLU A 176 -19.30 -11.23 -12.05
C GLU A 176 -18.51 -10.59 -10.90
N PHE A 177 -17.41 -9.91 -11.20
CA PHE A 177 -16.60 -9.20 -10.22
C PHE A 177 -17.36 -8.05 -9.53
N CYS A 178 -18.12 -7.24 -10.29
CA CYS A 178 -18.97 -6.17 -9.74
C CYS A 178 -20.07 -6.70 -8.82
N MET A 179 -20.46 -7.97 -8.98
CA MET A 179 -21.44 -8.68 -8.16
C MET A 179 -20.80 -9.43 -6.99
N MET A 180 -19.47 -9.61 -6.99
CA MET A 180 -18.75 -10.15 -5.84
C MET A 180 -18.72 -9.08 -4.75
N GLU A 181 -19.34 -9.38 -3.60
CA GLU A 181 -19.03 -8.64 -2.39
C GLU A 181 -17.50 -8.70 -2.20
N MET A 182 -16.85 -7.54 -2.07
CA MET A 182 -15.44 -7.45 -1.66
C MET A 182 -15.30 -8.19 -0.33
N ARG A 183 -14.90 -9.47 -0.38
CA ARG A 183 -14.85 -10.33 0.79
C ARG A 183 -13.80 -9.76 1.73
N LYS A 184 -14.20 -9.56 2.99
CA LYS A 184 -13.24 -9.17 4.02
C LYS A 184 -12.20 -10.30 4.15
N PRO A 185 -10.93 -9.98 4.40
CA PRO A 185 -9.90 -11.00 4.60
C PRO A 185 -10.36 -12.05 5.60
N ILE A 186 -10.49 -13.31 5.16
CA ILE A 186 -10.82 -14.43 6.05
C ILE A 186 -9.51 -14.89 6.70
N VAL A 187 -9.54 -15.07 8.02
CA VAL A 187 -8.40 -15.60 8.78
C VAL A 187 -8.34 -17.12 8.61
N PRO A 188 -7.26 -17.70 8.06
CA PRO A 188 -7.07 -19.13 7.89
C PRO A 188 -6.85 -19.78 9.27
N GLN A 189 -7.72 -20.72 9.61
CA GLN A 189 -7.52 -21.76 10.65
C GLN A 189 -7.02 -21.34 12.04
N GLY A 190 -7.29 -20.11 12.50
CA GLY A 190 -7.17 -19.77 13.93
C GLY A 190 -5.75 -19.57 14.48
N TYR A 191 -4.70 -19.55 13.64
CA TYR A 191 -3.35 -19.14 14.04
C TYR A 191 -3.12 -17.65 13.76
N VAL A 192 -3.81 -16.79 14.53
CA VAL A 192 -3.58 -15.34 14.52
C VAL A 192 -2.18 -15.06 15.08
N GLY A 193 -1.35 -14.33 14.31
CA GLY A 193 -0.05 -13.83 14.79
C GLY A 193 1.18 -14.64 14.38
N GLY A 194 1.05 -15.65 13.50
CA GLY A 194 2.19 -16.30 12.87
C GLY A 194 2.89 -15.37 11.85
N VAL A 195 4.19 -15.60 11.61
CA VAL A 195 4.99 -14.80 10.67
C VAL A 195 4.37 -14.79 9.26
N GLU A 196 3.84 -15.92 8.81
CA GLU A 196 3.17 -16.03 7.50
C GLU A 196 1.95 -15.13 7.37
N TRP A 197 1.14 -15.03 8.43
CA TRP A 197 -0.04 -14.18 8.45
C TRP A 197 0.33 -12.70 8.29
N ILE A 198 1.32 -12.25 9.05
CA ILE A 198 1.81 -10.86 9.00
C ILE A 198 2.37 -10.55 7.61
N VAL A 199 3.13 -11.48 7.04
CA VAL A 199 3.70 -11.35 5.69
C VAL A 199 2.63 -11.29 4.60
N ILE A 200 1.63 -12.18 4.66
CA ILE A 200 0.52 -12.21 3.71
C ILE A 200 -0.33 -10.95 3.84
N GLU A 201 -0.64 -10.50 5.06
CA GLU A 201 -1.37 -9.25 5.30
C GLU A 201 -0.62 -8.05 4.71
N TYR A 202 0.72 -8.01 4.86
CA TYR A 202 1.54 -6.98 4.28
C TYR A 202 1.51 -7.00 2.75
N ILE A 203 1.74 -8.16 2.12
CA ILE A 203 1.69 -8.32 0.66
C ILE A 203 0.32 -7.91 0.13
N CYS A 204 -0.77 -8.38 0.75
CA CYS A 204 -2.11 -8.02 0.32
C CYS A 204 -2.38 -6.52 0.45
N SER A 205 -1.84 -5.83 1.46
CA SER A 205 -2.00 -4.37 1.57
C SER A 205 -1.39 -3.61 0.38
N HIS A 206 -0.32 -4.12 -0.24
CA HIS A 206 0.23 -3.57 -1.48
C HIS A 206 -0.67 -3.85 -2.68
N LEU A 207 -1.11 -5.10 -2.85
CA LEU A 207 -1.99 -5.48 -3.97
C LEU A 207 -3.32 -4.72 -3.92
N GLN A 208 -3.89 -4.60 -2.72
CA GLN A 208 -5.12 -3.85 -2.48
C GLN A 208 -4.96 -2.37 -2.88
N LEU A 209 -3.85 -1.73 -2.49
CA LEU A 209 -3.56 -0.35 -2.89
C LEU A 209 -3.44 -0.23 -4.41
N ILE A 210 -2.70 -1.13 -5.07
CA ILE A 210 -2.55 -1.15 -6.54
C ILE A 210 -3.91 -1.30 -7.21
N ASN A 211 -4.70 -2.29 -6.79
CA ASN A 211 -6.01 -2.59 -7.36
C ASN A 211 -6.99 -1.43 -7.17
N THR A 212 -7.04 -0.83 -5.97
CA THR A 212 -7.85 0.35 -5.70
C THR A 212 -7.46 1.52 -6.60
N MET A 213 -6.16 1.86 -6.68
CA MET A 213 -5.72 2.96 -7.53
C MET A 213 -6.05 2.71 -9.01
N LEU A 214 -5.85 1.48 -9.51
CA LEU A 214 -6.21 1.16 -10.89
C LEU A 214 -7.71 1.29 -11.14
N ARG A 215 -8.57 0.77 -10.25
CA ARG A 215 -10.04 0.88 -10.42
C ARG A 215 -10.50 2.33 -10.53
N ALA A 216 -9.88 3.24 -9.78
CA ALA A 216 -10.24 4.65 -9.77
C ALA A 216 -9.83 5.43 -11.02
N LEU A 217 -8.84 4.93 -11.79
CA LEU A 217 -8.25 5.66 -12.91
C LEU A 217 -8.97 5.37 -14.24
N ALA A 218 -8.93 6.34 -15.15
CA ALA A 218 -9.34 6.15 -16.54
C ALA A 218 -8.41 5.17 -17.29
N SER A 219 -8.93 4.53 -18.35
CA SER A 219 -8.24 3.46 -19.09
C SER A 219 -6.81 3.82 -19.55
N GLU A 220 -6.60 5.01 -20.10
CA GLU A 220 -5.27 5.48 -20.53
C GLU A 220 -4.27 5.52 -19.36
N LYS A 221 -4.70 6.03 -18.20
CA LYS A 221 -3.86 6.10 -17.00
C LYS A 221 -3.62 4.72 -16.40
N ARG A 222 -4.63 3.83 -16.39
CA ARG A 222 -4.45 2.43 -15.97
C ARG A 222 -3.39 1.73 -16.80
N TYR A 223 -3.45 1.88 -18.13
CA TYR A 223 -2.48 1.31 -19.05
C TYR A 223 -1.06 1.77 -18.73
N GLN A 224 -0.85 3.09 -18.57
CA GLN A 224 0.48 3.62 -18.25
C GLN A 224 1.01 3.09 -16.90
N VAL A 225 0.17 3.04 -15.87
CA VAL A 225 0.56 2.50 -14.56
C VAL A 225 0.95 1.02 -14.68
N ARG A 226 0.24 0.21 -15.48
CA ARG A 226 0.61 -1.19 -15.71
C ARG A 226 1.94 -1.33 -16.44
N VAL A 227 2.21 -0.48 -17.44
CA VAL A 227 3.52 -0.41 -18.12
C VAL A 227 4.63 -0.13 -17.12
N ASP A 228 4.45 0.90 -16.29
CA ASP A 228 5.44 1.32 -15.31
C ASP A 228 5.69 0.22 -14.25
N LEU A 229 4.63 -0.43 -13.75
CA LEU A 229 4.72 -1.56 -12.83
C LEU A 229 5.44 -2.76 -13.46
N LYS A 230 5.12 -3.10 -14.72
CA LYS A 230 5.79 -4.19 -15.47
C LYS A 230 7.27 -3.91 -15.65
N GLN A 231 7.63 -2.68 -16.06
CA GLN A 231 9.03 -2.26 -16.20
C GLN A 231 9.78 -2.28 -14.86
N SER A 232 9.07 -2.05 -13.76
CA SER A 232 9.57 -2.19 -12.39
C SER A 232 9.54 -3.63 -11.83
N HIS A 233 9.23 -4.65 -12.65
CA HIS A 233 9.23 -6.08 -12.33
C HIS A 233 8.04 -6.61 -11.52
N PHE A 234 6.90 -5.92 -11.51
CA PHE A 234 5.74 -6.37 -10.74
C PHE A 234 5.22 -7.76 -11.16
N GLU A 235 5.14 -8.04 -12.47
CA GLU A 235 4.67 -9.35 -12.99
C GLU A 235 5.54 -10.52 -12.51
N LYS A 236 6.86 -10.31 -12.34
CA LYS A 236 7.77 -11.32 -11.79
C LYS A 236 7.47 -11.63 -10.31
N ILE A 237 6.95 -10.64 -9.57
CA ILE A 237 6.51 -10.83 -8.18
C ILE A 237 5.19 -11.60 -8.18
N LEU A 238 4.22 -11.19 -9.01
CA LEU A 238 2.92 -11.87 -9.14
C LEU A 238 3.06 -13.37 -9.48
N ASN A 239 4.00 -13.70 -10.37
CA ASN A 239 4.30 -15.09 -10.74
C ASN A 239 4.82 -15.96 -9.58
N ARG A 240 5.38 -15.34 -8.53
CA ARG A 240 5.73 -16.03 -7.28
C ARG A 240 4.55 -16.05 -6.33
N LEU A 241 3.83 -14.93 -6.18
CA LEU A 241 2.69 -14.84 -5.28
C LEU A 241 1.57 -15.86 -5.60
N ARG A 242 1.32 -16.14 -6.89
CA ARG A 242 0.32 -17.17 -7.30
C ARG A 242 0.60 -18.56 -6.76
N ARG A 243 1.85 -18.83 -6.36
CA ARG A 243 2.30 -20.12 -5.82
C ARG A 243 2.02 -20.26 -4.31
N ALA A 244 1.24 -19.36 -3.71
CA ALA A 244 0.77 -19.51 -2.33
C ALA A 244 -0.41 -20.49 -2.22
N SER A 245 -0.58 -21.19 -1.09
CA SER A 245 -1.75 -22.08 -0.90
C SER A 245 -3.09 -21.37 -1.11
N GLN A 246 -3.94 -21.88 -2.00
CA GLN A 246 -5.30 -21.38 -2.17
C GLN A 246 -6.19 -21.66 -0.96
N THR A 247 -5.93 -22.75 -0.24
CA THR A 247 -6.66 -23.12 0.98
C THR A 247 -6.35 -22.20 2.15
N TYR A 248 -5.10 -21.71 2.25
CA TYR A 248 -4.66 -20.94 3.40
C TYR A 248 -4.53 -19.45 3.14
N TYR A 249 -4.48 -18.98 1.89
CA TYR A 249 -4.29 -17.55 1.62
C TYR A 249 -5.32 -17.06 0.60
N GLU A 250 -6.59 -17.38 0.84
CA GLU A 250 -7.72 -16.99 -0.01
C GLU A 250 -7.70 -15.49 -0.32
N TYR A 251 -7.46 -14.64 0.69
CA TYR A 251 -7.39 -13.19 0.51
C TYR A 251 -6.28 -12.73 -0.46
N LEU A 252 -5.13 -13.41 -0.47
CA LEU A 252 -4.08 -13.15 -1.46
C LEU A 252 -4.56 -13.49 -2.87
N HIS A 253 -5.21 -14.65 -3.03
CA HIS A 253 -5.73 -15.08 -4.33
C HIS A 253 -6.85 -14.17 -4.84
N GLU A 254 -7.69 -13.63 -3.95
CA GLU A 254 -8.71 -12.63 -4.31
C GLU A 254 -8.09 -11.33 -4.85
N GLU A 255 -7.01 -10.83 -4.23
CA GLU A 255 -6.30 -9.64 -4.74
C GLU A 255 -5.55 -9.91 -6.05
N LEU A 256 -4.99 -11.11 -6.23
CA LEU A 256 -4.37 -11.54 -7.50
C LEU A 256 -5.42 -11.68 -8.62
N MET A 257 -6.57 -12.25 -8.30
CA MET A 257 -7.71 -12.40 -9.20
C MET A 257 -8.27 -11.04 -9.61
N THR A 258 -8.37 -10.10 -8.66
CA THR A 258 -8.74 -8.71 -8.93
C THR A 258 -7.79 -8.07 -9.93
N TRP A 259 -6.48 -8.21 -9.72
CA TRP A 259 -5.47 -7.68 -10.65
C TRP A 259 -5.64 -8.26 -12.05
N ALA A 260 -5.75 -9.59 -12.16
CA ALA A 260 -5.87 -10.31 -13.43
C ALA A 260 -7.16 -9.96 -14.18
N SER A 261 -8.28 -9.84 -13.46
CA SER A 261 -9.59 -9.51 -14.04
C SER A 261 -9.63 -8.07 -14.55
N LEU A 262 -9.09 -7.12 -13.78
CA LEU A 262 -8.91 -5.73 -14.23
C LEU A 262 -7.96 -5.63 -15.43
N ALA A 263 -6.91 -6.45 -15.48
CA ALA A 263 -5.97 -6.47 -16.60
C ALA A 263 -6.65 -7.00 -17.87
N HIS A 264 -7.38 -8.11 -17.75
CA HIS A 264 -8.12 -8.69 -18.86
C HIS A 264 -9.16 -7.72 -19.43
N ALA A 265 -9.91 -7.02 -18.58
CA ALA A 265 -10.88 -6.00 -19.00
C ALA A 265 -10.23 -4.81 -19.76
N ASP A 266 -8.97 -4.51 -19.47
CA ASP A 266 -8.18 -3.49 -20.16
C ASP A 266 -7.49 -4.04 -21.44
N GLY A 267 -7.67 -5.32 -21.79
CA GLY A 267 -6.95 -5.97 -22.90
C GLY A 267 -5.45 -6.18 -22.62
N TRP A 268 -5.03 -6.16 -21.35
CA TRP A 268 -3.66 -6.36 -20.93
C TRP A 268 -3.35 -7.86 -20.76
N SER A 269 -2.33 -8.37 -21.45
CA SER A 269 -1.85 -9.75 -21.27
C SER A 269 -1.15 -9.90 -19.91
N THR A 270 -1.55 -10.92 -19.16
CA THR A 270 -0.99 -11.31 -17.85
C THR A 270 -0.31 -12.67 -17.89
N ASP A 271 0.18 -13.09 -19.07
CA ASP A 271 0.82 -14.42 -19.28
C ASP A 271 2.00 -14.70 -18.31
#